data_AF-A0A9W9TEL5-F1
#
_entry.id   AF-A0A9W9TEL5-F1
#
_cell.length_a   1.000
_cell.length_b   1.000
_cell.length_c   1.000
_cell.angle_alpha   90.00
_cell.angle_beta   90.00
_cell.angle_gamma   90.00
#
_symmetry.space_group_name_H-M   'P 1'
#
loop_
_entity.id
_entity.type
_entity.pdbx_description
1 polymer ?
#
loop_
_entity_poly.entity_id
_entity_poly.type
_entity_poly.pdbx_seq_one_letter_code
_entity_poly.pdbx_strand_id
1 'polypeptide(L)'
;MNPHISVPRQHAGPANFGATPSRGSSVRMPRFFKRLFKFPQMDFEMAIWEMTSLLIAPKKVFKSIYYHKQTKNTWHRPDPSFTYLLSFFLLLTALAWGLAYTPSFGAIIRLSLLFVFLHFIGSSLVASGARGAAGGGAAQGLFVQPGEKDQLEFGYCFDVSNRAFFPLYLHLYVVQFILLPLLTRNPSNFLATFLGNTLYLSALIYYTYITFLGYNALPFLHNTELLLVPILVFAVLWVISLIAGWGVVMHGRSVEGLFWGV
;
A
#
# COMPACT_ATOMS: atom_id res chain seq x y z
N MET A 1 18.62 75.23 31.57
CA MET A 1 17.70 74.25 32.20
C MET A 1 17.28 73.24 31.14
N ASN A 2 17.56 71.94 31.36
CA ASN A 2 17.06 70.87 30.49
C ASN A 2 15.59 70.57 30.82
N PRO A 3 14.68 70.45 29.84
CA PRO A 3 13.33 69.98 30.10
C PRO A 3 13.34 68.46 30.34
N HIS A 4 12.94 68.05 31.54
CA HIS A 4 12.67 66.65 31.89
C HIS A 4 11.29 66.25 31.33
N ILE A 5 11.26 65.25 30.45
CA ILE A 5 10.03 64.60 29.99
C ILE A 5 9.75 63.41 30.91
N SER A 6 8.70 63.50 31.72
CA SER A 6 8.18 62.39 32.52
C SER A 6 7.18 61.57 31.69
N VAL A 7 7.51 60.31 31.39
CA VAL A 7 6.57 59.36 30.77
C VAL A 7 5.67 58.71 31.82
N PRO A 8 4.36 58.52 31.56
CA PRO A 8 3.45 57.87 32.50
C PRO A 8 3.74 56.37 32.63
N ARG A 9 3.85 55.91 33.88
CA ARG A 9 4.01 54.50 34.27
C ARG A 9 2.68 53.76 34.14
N GLN A 10 2.45 53.06 33.02
CA GLN A 10 1.30 52.15 32.92
C GLN A 10 1.53 50.91 33.79
N HIS A 11 0.74 50.82 34.87
CA HIS A 11 0.53 49.59 35.61
C HIS A 11 -0.40 48.68 34.80
N ALA A 12 0.12 47.59 34.24
CA ALA A 12 -0.68 46.49 33.73
C ALA A 12 -0.42 45.27 34.62
N GLY A 13 -1.47 44.81 35.32
CA GLY A 13 -1.44 43.60 36.14
C GLY A 13 -1.23 42.33 35.30
N PRO A 14 -0.97 41.17 35.94
CA PRO A 14 -0.68 39.94 35.21
C PRO A 14 -1.95 39.44 34.51
N ALA A 15 -1.94 39.44 33.17
CA ALA A 15 -2.97 38.79 32.37
C ALA A 15 -2.77 37.28 32.46
N ASN A 16 -3.57 36.65 33.34
CA ASN A 16 -3.66 35.22 33.52
C ASN A 16 -4.34 34.61 32.27
N PHE A 17 -3.54 34.26 31.25
CA PHE A 17 -4.05 33.60 30.05
C PHE A 17 -4.31 32.11 30.33
N GLY A 18 -5.58 31.83 30.62
CA GLY A 18 -6.33 30.65 30.23
C GLY A 18 -5.59 29.31 30.21
N ALA A 19 -5.92 28.48 31.20
CA ALA A 19 -5.70 27.05 31.21
C ALA A 19 -5.94 26.41 29.83
N THR A 20 -4.99 25.59 29.38
CA THR A 20 -5.14 24.75 28.21
C THR A 20 -6.27 23.74 28.45
N PRO A 21 -7.35 23.72 27.65
CA PRO A 21 -8.30 22.64 27.76
C PRO A 21 -7.63 21.35 27.32
N SER A 22 -7.76 20.32 28.16
CA SER A 22 -7.33 18.95 27.89
C SER A 22 -7.72 18.56 26.47
N ARG A 23 -6.73 18.15 25.65
CA ARG A 23 -6.94 17.52 24.35
C ARG A 23 -7.76 16.24 24.57
N GLY A 24 -9.07 16.36 24.46
CA GLY A 24 -9.93 15.22 24.22
C GLY A 24 -9.44 14.49 22.97
N SER A 25 -9.28 13.18 23.11
CA SER A 25 -8.96 12.21 22.06
C SER A 25 -10.10 12.17 21.04
N SER A 26 -10.25 13.25 20.27
CA SER A 26 -10.94 13.19 19.00
C SER A 26 -10.03 12.42 18.06
N VAL A 27 -10.52 11.27 17.59
CA VAL A 27 -9.90 10.55 16.47
C VAL A 27 -9.92 11.52 15.29
N ARG A 28 -8.82 12.25 15.14
CA ARG A 28 -8.63 13.24 14.09
C ARG A 28 -8.49 12.43 12.81
N MET A 29 -9.62 12.20 12.12
CA MET A 29 -9.64 11.58 10.80
C MET A 29 -8.51 12.23 9.97
N PRO A 30 -7.49 11.46 9.54
CA PRO A 30 -6.34 12.02 8.85
C PRO A 30 -6.82 12.88 7.69
N ARG A 31 -6.24 14.08 7.51
CA ARG A 31 -6.59 15.01 6.40
C ARG A 31 -6.52 14.34 5.00
N PHE A 32 -5.85 13.19 4.93
CA PHE A 32 -5.82 12.23 3.83
C PHE A 32 -7.22 11.82 3.33
N PHE A 33 -8.11 11.30 4.20
CA PHE A 33 -9.43 10.82 3.77
C PHE A 33 -10.37 11.94 3.31
N LYS A 34 -10.22 13.15 3.89
CA LYS A 34 -10.99 14.32 3.45
C LYS A 34 -10.65 14.78 2.02
N ARG A 35 -9.47 14.40 1.49
CA ARG A 35 -9.04 14.75 0.14
C ARG A 35 -9.38 13.68 -0.90
N LEU A 36 -9.58 12.42 -0.51
CA LEU A 36 -10.05 11.36 -1.41
C LEU A 36 -11.40 11.75 -2.06
N PHE A 37 -12.28 12.44 -1.33
CA PHE A 37 -13.62 12.78 -1.78
C PHE A 37 -13.76 14.14 -2.51
N LYS A 38 -12.67 14.90 -2.68
CA LYS A 38 -12.69 16.01 -3.66
C LYS A 38 -12.27 15.44 -5.00
N PHE A 39 -13.01 15.79 -6.05
CA PHE A 39 -12.62 15.51 -7.45
C PHE A 39 -11.81 16.71 -7.99
N PRO A 40 -10.48 16.78 -7.80
CA PRO A 40 -9.64 17.57 -8.68
C PRO A 40 -9.69 16.97 -10.10
N GLN A 41 -9.36 17.75 -11.12
CA GLN A 41 -9.05 17.21 -12.45
C GLN A 41 -7.95 16.16 -12.25
N MET A 42 -8.30 14.88 -12.39
CA MET A 42 -7.40 13.79 -12.05
C MET A 42 -6.42 13.53 -13.19
N ASP A 43 -5.13 13.47 -12.88
CA ASP A 43 -4.07 13.15 -13.84
C ASP A 43 -4.05 11.63 -14.15
N PHE A 44 -5.00 11.16 -14.95
CA PHE A 44 -5.07 9.76 -15.38
C PHE A 44 -3.89 9.34 -16.26
N GLU A 45 -3.34 10.25 -17.05
CA GLU A 45 -2.17 9.98 -17.90
C GLU A 45 -0.96 9.56 -17.06
N MET A 46 -0.70 10.30 -15.97
CA MET A 46 0.36 9.96 -15.03
C MET A 46 0.09 8.62 -14.33
N ALA A 47 -1.16 8.35 -13.92
CA ALA A 47 -1.51 7.07 -13.30
C ALA A 47 -1.27 5.87 -14.24
N ILE A 48 -1.68 5.98 -15.51
CA ILE A 48 -1.45 4.94 -16.53
C ILE A 48 0.06 4.75 -16.77
N TRP A 49 0.80 5.85 -16.86
CA TRP A 49 2.25 5.81 -17.00
C TRP A 49 2.92 5.14 -15.80
N GLU A 50 2.47 5.43 -14.57
CA GLU A 50 2.98 4.79 -13.35
C GLU A 50 2.68 3.30 -13.35
N MET A 51 1.44 2.88 -13.65
CA MET A 51 1.07 1.46 -13.72
C MET A 51 1.90 0.72 -14.76
N THR A 52 2.02 1.26 -15.98
CA THR A 52 2.82 0.64 -17.05
C THR A 52 4.30 0.56 -16.67
N SER A 53 4.83 1.64 -16.09
CA SER A 53 6.22 1.71 -15.67
C SER A 53 6.52 0.78 -14.48
N LEU A 54 5.57 0.51 -13.59
CA LEU A 54 5.74 -0.46 -12.51
C LEU A 54 5.98 -1.89 -13.05
N LEU A 55 5.42 -2.22 -14.21
CA LEU A 55 5.60 -3.54 -14.84
C LEU A 55 6.90 -3.64 -15.63
N ILE A 56 7.25 -2.60 -16.38
CA ILE A 56 8.41 -2.64 -17.28
C ILE A 56 9.70 -2.24 -16.54
N ALA A 57 9.66 -1.16 -15.77
CA ALA A 57 10.84 -0.55 -15.17
C ALA A 57 10.47 0.20 -13.87
N PRO A 58 10.22 -0.52 -12.76
CA PRO A 58 9.71 0.08 -11.53
C PRO A 58 10.63 1.17 -10.95
N LYS A 59 11.94 1.06 -11.17
CA LYS A 59 12.93 2.10 -10.79
C LYS A 59 12.61 3.49 -11.34
N LYS A 60 11.96 3.57 -12.52
CA LYS A 60 11.56 4.87 -13.11
C LYS A 60 10.52 5.60 -12.26
N VAL A 61 9.57 4.86 -11.70
CA VAL A 61 8.48 5.43 -10.89
C VAL A 61 9.04 6.05 -9.62
N PHE A 62 9.92 5.34 -8.92
CA PHE A 62 10.51 5.86 -7.68
C PHE A 62 11.52 6.99 -7.92
N LYS A 63 12.22 6.99 -9.05
CA LYS A 63 13.02 8.14 -9.49
C LYS A 63 12.16 9.38 -9.73
N SER A 64 10.96 9.22 -10.32
CA SER A 64 9.99 10.31 -10.49
C SER A 64 9.48 10.86 -9.15
N ILE A 65 9.23 9.99 -8.16
CA ILE A 65 8.87 10.42 -6.79
C ILE A 65 9.99 11.27 -6.18
N TYR A 66 11.25 10.82 -6.29
CA TYR A 66 12.39 11.55 -5.77
C TYR A 66 12.50 12.97 -6.35
N TYR A 67 12.31 13.11 -7.67
CA TYR A 67 12.28 14.44 -8.31
C TYR A 67 11.07 15.29 -7.91
N HIS A 68 9.91 14.67 -7.70
CA HIS A 68 8.75 15.37 -7.17
C HIS A 68 9.00 15.94 -5.78
N LYS A 69 9.68 15.17 -4.90
CA LYS A 69 10.06 15.65 -3.58
C LYS A 69 10.94 16.89 -3.67
N GLN A 70 11.95 16.91 -4.54
CA GLN A 70 12.84 18.07 -4.70
C GLN A 70 12.10 19.35 -5.13
N THR A 71 11.00 19.22 -5.86
CA THR A 71 10.25 20.36 -6.40
C THR A 71 9.06 20.79 -5.54
N LYS A 72 8.44 19.86 -4.80
CA LYS A 72 7.22 20.12 -4.00
C LYS A 72 7.40 19.89 -2.50
N ASN A 73 8.58 19.46 -2.06
CA ASN A 73 8.92 19.17 -0.66
C ASN A 73 7.96 18.22 0.07
N THR A 74 7.14 17.45 -0.65
CA THR A 74 6.23 16.41 -0.12
C THR A 74 6.56 15.06 -0.76
N TRP A 75 6.50 13.98 0.04
CA TRP A 75 6.70 12.62 -0.46
C TRP A 75 5.39 12.04 -0.98
N HIS A 76 4.28 12.34 -0.30
CA HIS A 76 2.95 11.97 -0.74
C HIS A 76 2.44 12.93 -1.83
N ARG A 77 1.98 12.38 -2.95
CA ARG A 77 1.17 13.12 -3.93
C ARG A 77 -0.30 13.01 -3.53
N PRO A 78 -1.04 14.12 -3.44
CA PRO A 78 -2.44 14.10 -3.02
C PRO A 78 -3.42 13.57 -4.09
N ASP A 79 -2.94 12.88 -5.13
CA ASP A 79 -3.73 12.47 -6.29
C ASP A 79 -4.19 11.01 -6.16
N PRO A 80 -5.50 10.75 -5.93
CA PRO A 80 -6.03 9.39 -5.76
C PRO A 80 -6.17 8.63 -7.10
N SER A 81 -5.63 9.13 -8.20
CA SER A 81 -5.84 8.60 -9.56
C SER A 81 -5.37 7.17 -9.74
N PHE A 82 -4.20 6.81 -9.21
CA PHE A 82 -3.71 5.44 -9.21
C PHE A 82 -4.69 4.49 -8.49
N THR A 83 -5.17 4.90 -7.32
CA THR A 83 -6.09 4.10 -6.49
C THR A 83 -7.44 3.89 -7.18
N TYR A 84 -7.99 4.93 -7.82
CA TYR A 84 -9.25 4.80 -8.55
C TYR A 84 -9.12 3.97 -9.83
N LEU A 85 -8.04 4.15 -10.59
CA LEU A 85 -7.79 3.36 -11.79
C LEU A 85 -7.58 1.87 -11.44
N LEU A 86 -6.85 1.59 -10.36
CA LEU A 86 -6.69 0.23 -9.85
C LEU A 86 -8.01 -0.36 -9.36
N SER A 87 -8.80 0.38 -8.57
CA SER A 87 -10.15 -0.06 -8.14
C SER A 87 -11.07 -0.37 -9.32
N PHE A 88 -10.99 0.40 -10.40
CA PHE A 88 -11.74 0.13 -11.63
C PHE A 88 -11.34 -1.20 -12.27
N PHE A 89 -10.04 -1.47 -12.42
CA PHE A 89 -9.58 -2.76 -12.94
C PHE A 89 -9.90 -3.95 -12.02
N LEU A 90 -9.83 -3.75 -10.69
CA LEU A 90 -10.29 -4.76 -9.73
C LEU A 90 -11.78 -5.04 -9.86
N LEU A 91 -12.61 -4.01 -10.08
CA LEU A 91 -14.04 -4.18 -10.31
C LEU A 91 -14.30 -5.01 -11.57
N LEU A 92 -13.66 -4.69 -12.69
CA LEU A 92 -13.78 -5.49 -13.92
C LEU A 92 -13.36 -6.95 -13.70
N THR A 93 -12.27 -7.16 -12.95
CA THR A 93 -11.80 -8.50 -12.63
C THR A 93 -12.76 -9.23 -11.70
N ALA A 94 -13.31 -8.56 -10.68
CA ALA A 94 -14.31 -9.15 -9.80
C ALA A 94 -15.58 -9.55 -10.56
N LEU A 95 -16.01 -8.75 -11.54
CA LEU A 95 -17.12 -9.12 -12.43
C LEU A 95 -16.77 -10.37 -13.27
N ALA A 96 -15.55 -10.45 -13.82
CA ALA A 96 -15.11 -11.62 -14.58
C ALA A 96 -15.07 -12.89 -13.71
N TRP A 97 -14.51 -12.80 -12.50
CA TRP A 97 -14.48 -13.91 -11.53
C TRP A 97 -15.89 -14.29 -11.06
N GLY A 98 -16.73 -13.30 -10.78
CA GLY A 98 -18.12 -13.48 -10.37
C GLY A 98 -18.93 -14.19 -11.45
N LEU A 99 -18.84 -13.76 -12.71
CA LEU A 99 -19.52 -14.39 -13.84
C LEU A 99 -19.03 -15.82 -14.10
N ALA A 100 -17.75 -16.08 -13.89
CA ALA A 100 -17.16 -17.39 -14.15
C ALA A 100 -17.47 -18.44 -13.06
N TYR A 101 -17.48 -18.03 -11.78
CA TYR A 101 -17.48 -18.98 -10.65
C TYR A 101 -18.63 -18.80 -9.66
N THR A 102 -19.43 -17.74 -9.76
CA THR A 102 -20.51 -17.45 -8.80
C THR A 102 -21.88 -17.53 -9.47
N PRO A 103 -22.86 -18.27 -8.89
CA PRO A 103 -24.15 -18.49 -9.54
C PRO A 103 -25.17 -17.35 -9.34
N SER A 104 -24.95 -16.42 -8.39
CA SER A 104 -25.94 -15.39 -8.05
C SER A 104 -25.42 -13.96 -8.22
N PHE A 105 -26.28 -13.08 -8.75
CA PHE A 105 -25.97 -11.66 -8.94
C PHE A 105 -25.57 -10.95 -7.64
N GLY A 106 -26.25 -11.28 -6.53
CA GLY A 106 -25.92 -10.74 -5.21
C GLY A 106 -24.51 -11.11 -4.75
N ALA A 107 -24.08 -12.34 -5.03
CA ALA A 107 -22.73 -12.80 -4.69
C ALA A 107 -21.66 -12.16 -5.60
N ILE A 108 -21.97 -11.83 -6.86
CA ILE A 108 -21.08 -11.04 -7.74
C ILE A 108 -20.85 -9.63 -7.18
N ILE A 109 -21.92 -8.95 -6.72
CA ILE A 109 -21.79 -7.64 -6.07
C ILE A 109 -20.96 -7.75 -4.80
N ARG A 110 -21.22 -8.78 -3.97
CA ARG A 110 -20.47 -9.00 -2.73
C ARG A 110 -18.98 -9.25 -2.98
N LEU A 111 -18.66 -10.09 -3.97
CA LEU A 111 -17.28 -10.34 -4.41
C LEU A 111 -16.59 -9.05 -4.88
N SER A 112 -17.31 -8.24 -5.65
CA SER A 112 -16.80 -6.95 -6.13
C SER A 112 -16.45 -6.00 -4.97
N LEU A 113 -17.30 -5.93 -3.95
CA LEU A 113 -17.04 -5.14 -2.76
C LEU A 113 -15.85 -5.71 -1.95
N LEU A 114 -15.75 -7.03 -1.81
CA LEU A 114 -14.62 -7.66 -1.10
C LEU A 114 -13.29 -7.41 -1.79
N PHE A 115 -13.23 -7.53 -3.12
CA PHE A 115 -12.00 -7.29 -3.89
C PHE A 115 -11.51 -5.85 -3.71
N VAL A 116 -12.39 -4.86 -3.83
CA VAL A 116 -12.01 -3.45 -3.72
C VAL A 116 -11.76 -3.06 -2.26
N PHE A 117 -12.71 -3.27 -1.36
CA PHE A 117 -12.63 -2.71 -0.01
C PHE A 117 -11.77 -3.54 0.94
N LEU A 118 -11.87 -4.87 0.89
CA LEU A 118 -11.15 -5.73 1.83
C LEU A 118 -9.77 -6.08 1.26
N HIS A 119 -9.72 -6.67 0.07
CA HIS A 119 -8.48 -7.20 -0.49
C HIS A 119 -7.54 -6.08 -0.93
N PHE A 120 -8.04 -5.04 -1.61
CA PHE A 120 -7.20 -3.95 -2.05
C PHE A 120 -7.02 -2.88 -0.95
N ILE A 121 -8.08 -2.16 -0.57
CA ILE A 121 -7.98 -1.03 0.38
C ILE A 121 -7.61 -1.53 1.78
N GLY A 122 -8.27 -2.58 2.27
CA GLY A 122 -8.03 -3.14 3.60
C GLY A 122 -6.59 -3.65 3.78
N SER A 123 -6.10 -4.49 2.86
CA SER A 123 -4.71 -4.97 2.91
C SER A 123 -3.70 -3.82 2.81
N SER A 124 -3.97 -2.82 1.97
CA SER A 124 -3.09 -1.66 1.80
C SER A 124 -3.07 -0.77 3.04
N LEU A 125 -4.18 -0.60 3.74
CA LEU A 125 -4.24 0.12 5.01
C LEU A 125 -3.48 -0.63 6.11
N VAL A 126 -3.68 -1.94 6.23
CA VAL A 126 -2.98 -2.79 7.21
C VAL A 126 -1.48 -2.77 6.97
N ALA A 127 -1.04 -2.97 5.72
CA ALA A 127 0.37 -2.99 5.37
C ALA A 127 1.04 -1.62 5.59
N SER A 128 0.34 -0.54 5.26
CA SER A 128 0.80 0.83 5.53
C SER A 128 0.85 1.14 7.02
N GLY A 129 -0.14 0.71 7.79
CA GLY A 129 -0.19 0.87 9.24
C GLY A 129 0.93 0.12 9.94
N ALA A 130 1.18 -1.14 9.56
CA ALA A 130 2.25 -1.95 10.11
C ALA A 130 3.63 -1.32 9.86
N ARG A 131 3.88 -0.82 8.64
CA ARG A 131 5.15 -0.17 8.29
C ARG A 131 5.29 1.23 8.89
N GLY A 132 4.19 1.99 8.94
CA GLY A 132 4.14 3.28 9.63
C GLY A 132 4.42 3.14 11.13
N ALA A 133 3.88 2.10 11.77
CA ALA A 133 4.19 1.78 13.16
C ALA A 133 5.66 1.39 13.33
N ALA A 134 6.20 0.52 12.47
CA ALA A 134 7.61 0.12 12.49
C ALA A 134 8.60 1.30 12.27
N GLY A 135 8.17 2.35 11.55
CA GLY A 135 8.98 3.54 11.30
C GLY A 135 8.74 4.72 12.26
N GLY A 136 7.64 4.73 13.02
CA GLY A 136 7.17 5.94 13.73
C GLY A 136 6.75 5.78 15.19
N GLY A 137 6.62 4.57 15.73
CA GLY A 137 6.24 4.38 17.15
C GLY A 137 6.81 3.10 17.76
N ALA A 138 7.13 3.13 19.06
CA ALA A 138 7.67 2.07 19.96
C ALA A 138 8.91 1.26 19.48
N ALA A 139 9.06 1.02 18.18
CA ALA A 139 10.15 0.35 17.49
C ALA A 139 10.94 1.33 16.61
N GLN A 140 11.13 2.56 17.09
CA GLN A 140 11.80 3.67 16.41
C GLN A 140 13.23 3.33 15.93
N GLY A 141 13.80 2.22 16.40
CA GLY A 141 15.14 1.75 16.05
C GLY A 141 15.26 0.92 14.76
N LEU A 142 14.18 0.56 14.05
CA LEU A 142 14.33 -0.28 12.85
C LEU A 142 14.69 0.52 11.59
N PHE A 143 14.25 1.77 11.48
CA PHE A 143 14.35 2.55 10.23
C PHE A 143 14.74 4.03 10.38
N VAL A 144 14.58 4.66 11.55
CA VAL A 144 14.76 6.13 11.71
C VAL A 144 15.84 6.43 12.75
N GLN A 145 16.76 7.35 12.45
CA GLN A 145 17.74 7.79 13.45
C GLN A 145 17.07 8.62 14.56
N PRO A 146 17.51 8.50 15.83
CA PRO A 146 17.04 9.39 16.90
C PRO A 146 17.54 10.82 16.64
N GLY A 147 16.66 11.71 16.17
CA GLY A 147 16.98 13.14 16.02
C GLY A 147 16.43 13.83 14.76
N GLU A 148 16.04 13.09 13.73
CA GLU A 148 15.42 13.66 12.53
C GLU A 148 13.91 13.85 12.71
N LYS A 149 13.43 15.06 12.37
CA LYS A 149 12.03 15.48 12.53
C LYS A 149 11.13 15.04 11.37
N ASP A 150 11.68 14.39 10.36
CA ASP A 150 10.93 13.95 9.18
C ASP A 150 10.22 12.63 9.48
N GLN A 151 9.00 12.75 10.01
CA GLN A 151 8.12 11.62 10.26
C GLN A 151 7.71 10.97 8.94
N LEU A 152 7.77 9.64 8.89
CA LEU A 152 7.26 8.85 7.78
C LEU A 152 5.77 9.15 7.55
N GLU A 153 5.45 9.76 6.41
CA GLU A 153 4.07 10.11 6.08
C GLU A 153 3.23 8.85 5.82
N PHE A 154 2.12 8.70 6.55
CA PHE A 154 1.18 7.59 6.33
C PHE A 154 0.67 7.54 4.88
N GLY A 155 0.41 8.71 4.27
CA GLY A 155 -0.04 8.80 2.87
C GLY A 155 0.97 8.19 1.90
N TYR A 156 2.27 8.40 2.15
CA TYR A 156 3.33 7.76 1.35
C TYR A 156 3.34 6.23 1.52
N CYS A 157 3.20 5.74 2.76
CA CYS A 157 3.11 4.30 3.01
C CYS A 157 1.92 3.66 2.28
N PHE A 158 0.78 4.36 2.27
CA PHE A 158 -0.41 3.93 1.54
C PHE A 158 -0.19 3.91 0.03
N ASP A 159 0.45 4.93 -0.54
CA ASP A 159 0.77 4.95 -1.97
C ASP A 159 1.71 3.80 -2.36
N VAL A 160 2.75 3.53 -1.55
CA VAL A 160 3.68 2.42 -1.78
C VAL A 160 2.95 1.09 -1.69
N SER A 161 2.08 0.90 -0.70
CA SER A 161 1.24 -0.30 -0.57
C SER A 161 0.34 -0.52 -1.79
N ASN A 162 -0.31 0.54 -2.29
CA ASN A 162 -1.18 0.45 -3.46
C ASN A 162 -0.37 0.11 -4.72
N ARG A 163 0.81 0.72 -4.89
CA ARG A 163 1.71 0.46 -6.02
C ARG A 163 2.25 -0.97 -5.98
N ALA A 164 2.59 -1.50 -4.81
CA ALA A 164 3.04 -2.88 -4.63
C ALA A 164 1.89 -3.88 -4.86
N PHE A 165 0.65 -3.52 -4.53
CA PHE A 165 -0.52 -4.36 -4.78
C PHE A 165 -0.78 -4.56 -6.28
N PHE A 166 -0.46 -3.59 -7.14
CA PHE A 166 -0.78 -3.69 -8.58
C PHE A 166 -0.11 -4.90 -9.30
N PRO A 167 1.23 -5.12 -9.21
CA PRO A 167 1.84 -6.32 -9.77
C PRO A 167 1.31 -7.61 -9.16
N LEU A 168 1.03 -7.62 -7.85
CA LEU A 168 0.43 -8.77 -7.17
C LEU A 168 -0.96 -9.08 -7.73
N TYR A 169 -1.78 -8.05 -7.95
CA TYR A 169 -3.09 -8.14 -8.59
C TYR A 169 -2.97 -8.79 -9.97
N LEU A 170 -2.05 -8.34 -10.82
CA LEU A 170 -1.90 -8.93 -12.15
C LEU A 170 -1.54 -10.41 -12.10
N HIS A 171 -0.64 -10.82 -11.20
CA HIS A 171 -0.24 -12.22 -11.09
C HIS A 171 -1.39 -13.09 -10.52
N LEU A 172 -1.97 -12.69 -9.39
CA LEU A 172 -2.91 -13.54 -8.64
C LEU A 172 -4.37 -13.44 -9.09
N TYR A 173 -4.77 -12.33 -9.74
CA TYR A 173 -6.16 -12.12 -10.15
C TYR A 173 -6.34 -12.23 -11.66
N VAL A 174 -5.35 -11.84 -12.46
CA VAL A 174 -5.44 -11.87 -13.93
C VAL A 174 -4.76 -13.11 -14.49
N VAL A 175 -3.45 -13.27 -14.25
CA VAL A 175 -2.69 -14.41 -14.78
C VAL A 175 -3.18 -15.72 -14.18
N GLN A 176 -3.47 -15.75 -12.87
CA GLN A 176 -4.06 -16.93 -12.24
C GLN A 176 -5.39 -17.30 -12.89
N PHE A 177 -6.27 -16.34 -13.15
CA PHE A 177 -7.58 -16.60 -13.78
C PHE A 177 -7.43 -17.28 -15.14
N ILE A 178 -6.47 -16.84 -15.95
CA ILE A 178 -6.16 -17.42 -17.26
C ILE A 178 -5.54 -18.83 -17.11
N LEU A 179 -4.70 -19.03 -16.11
CA LEU A 179 -4.02 -20.31 -15.85
C LEU A 179 -4.91 -21.33 -15.11
N LEU A 180 -6.02 -20.92 -14.50
CA LEU A 180 -6.88 -21.80 -13.71
C LEU A 180 -7.31 -23.07 -14.48
N PRO A 181 -7.78 -23.01 -15.74
CA PRO A 181 -8.14 -24.22 -16.48
C PRO A 181 -6.97 -25.20 -16.66
N LEU A 182 -5.74 -24.70 -16.73
CA LEU A 182 -4.54 -25.54 -16.81
C LEU A 182 -4.16 -26.10 -15.44
N LEU A 183 -4.29 -25.30 -14.38
CA LEU A 183 -3.95 -25.66 -13.00
C LEU A 183 -4.95 -26.65 -12.39
N THR A 184 -6.22 -26.63 -12.79
CA THR A 184 -7.28 -27.51 -12.23
C THR A 184 -7.52 -28.77 -13.05
N ARG A 185 -7.04 -28.85 -14.30
CA ARG A 185 -7.30 -29.99 -15.18
C ARG A 185 -6.73 -31.32 -14.67
N ASN A 186 -5.56 -31.28 -14.03
CA ASN A 186 -4.90 -32.47 -13.47
C ASN A 186 -4.14 -32.08 -12.20
N PRO A 187 -4.74 -32.26 -11.01
CA PRO A 187 -4.14 -31.82 -9.77
C PRO A 187 -2.79 -32.52 -9.54
N SER A 188 -2.67 -33.84 -9.70
CA SER A 188 -1.43 -34.57 -9.40
C SER A 188 -0.21 -34.27 -10.30
N ASN A 189 -0.28 -33.29 -11.20
CA ASN A 189 0.82 -32.93 -12.08
C ASN A 189 1.83 -32.01 -11.38
N PHE A 190 3.09 -32.43 -11.37
CA PHE A 190 4.23 -31.61 -10.93
C PHE A 190 4.23 -30.24 -11.62
N LEU A 191 3.90 -30.19 -12.92
CA LEU A 191 3.84 -28.94 -13.69
C LEU A 191 2.79 -27.95 -13.14
N ALA A 192 1.61 -28.42 -12.72
CA ALA A 192 0.57 -27.57 -12.15
C ALA A 192 0.99 -27.00 -10.79
N THR A 193 1.62 -27.83 -9.96
CA THR A 193 2.20 -27.41 -8.67
C THR A 193 3.33 -26.40 -8.87
N PHE A 194 4.23 -26.66 -9.82
CA PHE A 194 5.34 -25.77 -10.16
C PHE A 194 4.86 -24.42 -10.65
N LEU A 195 3.95 -24.40 -11.64
CA LEU A 195 3.42 -23.15 -12.21
C LEU A 195 2.61 -22.35 -11.18
N GLY A 196 1.75 -23.02 -10.40
CA GLY A 196 0.97 -22.38 -9.36
C GLY A 196 1.85 -21.77 -8.27
N ASN A 197 2.80 -22.52 -7.73
CA ASN A 197 3.67 -22.03 -6.65
C ASN A 197 4.61 -20.94 -7.16
N THR A 198 5.11 -21.04 -8.40
CA THR A 198 5.94 -20.00 -9.03
C THR A 198 5.16 -18.71 -9.24
N LEU A 199 3.87 -18.79 -9.59
CA LEU A 199 3.01 -17.61 -9.72
C LEU A 199 2.82 -16.88 -8.38
N TYR A 200 2.63 -17.64 -7.29
CA TYR A 200 2.54 -17.06 -5.94
C TYR A 200 3.87 -16.47 -5.48
N LEU A 201 4.97 -17.19 -5.72
CA LEU A 201 6.30 -16.70 -5.41
C LEU A 201 6.61 -15.40 -6.16
N SER A 202 6.35 -15.35 -7.48
CA SER A 202 6.61 -14.16 -8.28
C SER A 202 5.77 -12.98 -7.82
N ALA A 203 4.48 -13.17 -7.51
CA ALA A 203 3.62 -12.13 -6.96
C ALA A 203 4.17 -11.54 -5.64
N LEU A 204 4.61 -12.39 -4.72
CA LEU A 204 5.17 -11.98 -3.43
C LEU A 204 6.54 -11.32 -3.57
N ILE A 205 7.38 -11.80 -4.49
CA ILE A 205 8.67 -11.16 -4.82
C ILE A 205 8.43 -9.75 -5.34
N TYR A 206 7.53 -9.58 -6.32
CA TYR A 206 7.20 -8.25 -6.87
C TYR A 206 6.63 -7.33 -5.79
N TYR A 207 5.69 -7.80 -4.98
CA TYR A 207 5.13 -7.01 -3.88
C TYR A 207 6.23 -6.52 -2.93
N THR A 208 7.13 -7.42 -2.51
CA THR A 208 8.21 -7.11 -1.59
C THR A 208 9.25 -6.18 -2.21
N TYR A 209 9.61 -6.40 -3.48
CA TYR A 209 10.57 -5.58 -4.20
C TYR A 209 10.08 -4.15 -4.47
N ILE A 210 8.81 -3.97 -4.88
CA ILE A 210 8.23 -2.63 -5.06
C ILE A 210 8.12 -1.91 -3.72
N THR A 211 7.77 -2.63 -2.66
CA THR A 211 7.77 -2.09 -1.30
C THR A 211 9.16 -1.59 -0.91
N PHE A 212 10.19 -2.44 -1.05
CA PHE A 212 11.59 -2.05 -0.81
C PHE A 212 11.99 -0.81 -1.59
N LEU A 213 11.70 -0.76 -2.90
CA LEU A 213 12.10 0.34 -3.76
C LEU A 213 11.42 1.67 -3.39
N GLY A 214 10.20 1.61 -2.84
CA GLY A 214 9.53 2.77 -2.23
C GLY A 214 10.28 3.29 -1.02
N TYR A 215 10.51 2.46 -0.02
CA TYR A 215 11.18 2.90 1.19
C TYR A 215 12.65 3.27 0.96
N ASN A 216 13.33 2.64 0.00
CA ASN A 216 14.70 2.98 -0.39
C ASN A 216 14.83 4.35 -1.09
N ALA A 217 13.73 4.93 -1.56
CA ALA A 217 13.74 6.30 -2.12
C ALA A 217 13.80 7.38 -1.02
N LEU A 218 13.58 7.01 0.24
CA LEU A 218 13.57 7.91 1.38
C LEU A 218 14.97 7.94 2.03
N PRO A 219 15.70 9.08 1.99
CA PRO A 219 17.09 9.16 2.43
C PRO A 219 17.28 9.02 3.95
N PHE A 220 16.21 9.23 4.73
CA PHE A 220 16.24 9.12 6.19
C PHE A 220 16.01 7.68 6.70
N LEU A 221 15.54 6.76 5.83
CA LEU A 221 15.41 5.35 6.21
C LEU A 221 16.73 4.61 6.08
N HIS A 222 17.16 3.96 7.15
CA HIS A 222 18.33 3.09 7.18
C HIS A 222 17.91 1.61 7.23
N ASN A 223 18.78 0.69 6.82
CA ASN A 223 18.53 -0.75 6.81
C ASN A 223 17.26 -1.18 6.04
N THR A 224 16.92 -0.47 4.96
CA THR A 224 15.81 -0.81 4.07
C THR A 224 15.96 -2.20 3.45
N GLU A 225 17.18 -2.75 3.41
CA GLU A 225 17.51 -4.11 3.00
C GLU A 225 16.74 -5.18 3.78
N LEU A 226 16.37 -4.91 5.04
CA LEU A 226 15.53 -5.81 5.85
C LEU A 226 14.15 -6.05 5.22
N LEU A 227 13.65 -5.12 4.41
CA LEU A 227 12.40 -5.31 3.67
C LEU A 227 12.50 -6.38 2.59
N LEU A 228 13.71 -6.78 2.16
CA LEU A 228 13.89 -7.89 1.22
C LEU A 228 13.91 -9.26 1.90
N VAL A 229 14.10 -9.34 3.22
CA VAL A 229 14.18 -10.62 3.97
C VAL A 229 13.00 -11.57 3.66
N PRO A 230 11.73 -11.10 3.55
CA PRO A 230 10.62 -11.98 3.19
C PRO A 230 10.80 -12.72 1.87
N ILE A 231 11.55 -12.17 0.89
CA ILE A 231 11.82 -12.85 -0.39
C ILE A 231 12.56 -14.16 -0.16
N LEU A 232 13.58 -14.16 0.72
CA LEU A 232 14.33 -15.37 1.04
C LEU A 232 13.44 -16.42 1.72
N VAL A 233 12.59 -15.98 2.66
CA VAL A 233 11.63 -16.87 3.33
C VAL A 233 10.67 -17.49 2.32
N PHE A 234 10.10 -16.70 1.42
CA PHE A 234 9.19 -17.20 0.39
C PHE A 234 9.89 -18.14 -0.61
N ALA A 235 11.15 -17.86 -0.97
CA ALA A 235 11.92 -18.74 -1.85
C ALA A 235 12.19 -20.11 -1.20
N VAL A 236 12.55 -20.14 0.08
CA VAL A 236 12.72 -21.39 0.83
C VAL A 236 11.40 -22.15 0.94
N LEU A 237 10.32 -21.47 1.29
CA LEU A 237 8.98 -22.08 1.36
C LEU A 237 8.54 -22.64 0.01
N TRP A 238 8.87 -21.94 -1.09
CA TRP A 238 8.60 -22.43 -2.44
C TRP A 238 9.37 -23.72 -2.74
N VAL A 239 10.67 -23.81 -2.43
CA VAL A 239 11.43 -25.06 -2.62
C VAL A 239 10.83 -26.20 -1.80
N ILE A 240 10.52 -25.96 -0.52
CA ILE A 240 9.89 -26.96 0.35
C ILE A 240 8.55 -27.42 -0.23
N SER A 241 7.74 -26.48 -0.74
CA SER A 241 6.44 -26.79 -1.33
C SER A 241 6.55 -27.69 -2.58
N LEU A 242 7.60 -27.53 -3.39
CA LEU A 242 7.84 -28.37 -4.56
C LEU A 242 8.27 -29.78 -4.17
N ILE A 243 9.16 -29.91 -3.19
CA ILE A 243 9.63 -31.22 -2.69
C ILE A 243 8.48 -31.99 -2.05
N ALA A 244 7.64 -31.30 -1.27
CA ALA A 244 6.48 -31.89 -0.61
C ALA A 244 5.31 -32.18 -1.58
N GLY A 245 5.38 -31.74 -2.84
CA GLY A 245 4.27 -31.84 -3.80
C GLY A 245 3.04 -31.01 -3.42
N TRP A 246 3.20 -29.99 -2.57
CA TRP A 246 2.11 -29.15 -2.11
C TRP A 246 1.93 -27.94 -3.02
N GLY A 247 0.85 -27.92 -3.81
CA GLY A 247 0.42 -26.73 -4.54
C GLY A 247 -0.50 -25.82 -3.72
N VAL A 248 -0.26 -24.50 -3.76
CA VAL A 248 -1.13 -23.48 -3.14
C VAL A 248 -2.49 -23.42 -3.84
N VAL A 249 -2.49 -23.54 -5.17
CA VAL A 249 -3.72 -23.55 -6.00
C VAL A 249 -4.43 -24.91 -5.95
N MET A 250 -3.67 -25.99 -5.76
CA MET A 250 -4.13 -27.38 -5.79
C MET A 250 -5.23 -27.72 -4.81
N HIS A 251 -5.21 -27.10 -3.63
CA HIS A 251 -6.16 -27.42 -2.56
C HIS A 251 -7.47 -26.63 -2.67
N GLY A 252 -7.69 -25.84 -3.73
CA GLY A 252 -8.83 -24.93 -3.82
C GLY A 252 -8.78 -23.77 -2.83
N ARG A 253 -8.01 -23.87 -1.74
CA ARG A 253 -7.87 -22.87 -0.65
C ARG A 253 -7.49 -21.47 -1.13
N SER A 254 -6.72 -21.38 -2.20
CA SER A 254 -6.40 -20.10 -2.85
C SER A 254 -7.66 -19.44 -3.42
N VAL A 255 -8.48 -20.21 -4.13
CA VAL A 255 -9.74 -19.75 -4.71
C VAL A 255 -10.78 -19.54 -3.61
N GLU A 256 -10.92 -20.45 -2.65
CA GLU A 256 -11.78 -20.27 -1.47
C GLU A 256 -11.41 -19.02 -0.66
N GLY A 257 -10.12 -18.69 -0.54
CA GLY A 257 -9.65 -17.47 0.09
C GLY A 257 -10.03 -16.21 -0.70
N LEU A 258 -10.08 -16.28 -2.03
CA LEU A 258 -10.60 -15.21 -2.89
C LEU A 258 -12.11 -14.97 -2.68
N PHE A 259 -12.86 -16.05 -2.44
CA PHE A 259 -14.31 -16.02 -2.17
C PHE A 259 -14.64 -15.97 -0.67
N TRP A 260 -13.70 -15.64 0.22
CA TRP A 260 -13.93 -15.75 1.65
C TRP A 260 -15.12 -14.88 2.09
N GLY A 261 -16.19 -15.56 2.53
CA GLY A 261 -17.42 -14.92 2.95
C GLY A 261 -18.37 -14.55 1.82
N VAL A 262 -18.25 -15.09 0.60
CA VAL A 262 -19.28 -15.01 -0.47
C VAL A 262 -20.03 -16.33 -0.56
#